data_AF-A0A4Y7K1K5-F1
#
_entry.id   AF-A0A4Y7K1K5-F1
#
_cell.length_a   1.000
_cell.length_b   1.000
_cell.length_c   1.000
_cell.angle_alpha   90.00
_cell.angle_beta   90.00
_cell.angle_gamma   90.00
#
_symmetry.space_group_name_H-M   'P 1'
#
loop_
_entity.id
_entity.type
_entity.pdbx_description
1 polymer ?
#
loop_
_entity_poly.entity_id
_entity_poly.type
_entity_poly.pdbx_seq_one_letter_code
_entity_poly.pdbx_strand_id
1 'polypeptide(L)'
;MHSSDHEHQQQQQLIRTISCSEEKKQVKGEEGSEEEEELGAVKEMMYLIAAMQPIDIGPVTLAKPKRENIRVSNDPHLVAARHRRERISERIRVLQRLVPGGAKTDTASVLDEPVRYIKFLKKQVIKLQLSDQNSPRIAVPIINDEYHWHVPSSENNIFTFMETMPPSTEDYYIPS
;
A
#
# COMPACT_ATOMS: atom_id res chain seq x y z
N MET A 1 -36.24 52.72 -12.06
CA MET A 1 -35.64 51.60 -12.81
C MET A 1 -34.10 51.61 -12.70
N HIS A 2 -33.50 51.99 -11.57
CA HIS A 2 -32.03 52.16 -11.43
C HIS A 2 -31.40 51.32 -10.29
N SER A 3 -32.18 50.55 -9.53
CA SER A 3 -31.66 49.71 -8.43
C SER A 3 -31.15 48.35 -8.88
N SER A 4 -31.70 47.76 -9.96
CA SER A 4 -31.25 46.44 -10.44
C SER A 4 -29.84 46.45 -11.01
N ASP A 5 -29.42 47.54 -11.66
CA ASP A 5 -28.09 47.64 -12.25
C ASP A 5 -26.99 47.70 -11.17
N HIS A 6 -27.30 48.31 -10.02
CA HIS A 6 -26.36 48.40 -8.91
C HIS A 6 -26.14 47.04 -8.24
N GLU A 7 -27.20 46.24 -8.06
CA GLU A 7 -27.14 44.87 -7.56
C GLU A 7 -26.35 43.96 -8.53
N HIS A 8 -26.60 44.09 -9.84
CA HIS A 8 -25.88 43.34 -10.87
C HIS A 8 -24.40 43.70 -10.91
N GLN A 9 -24.05 44.96 -10.67
CA GLN A 9 -22.67 45.42 -10.56
C GLN A 9 -22.00 44.86 -9.30
N GLN A 10 -22.71 44.82 -8.16
CA GLN A 10 -22.19 44.26 -6.91
C GLN A 10 -21.98 42.74 -7.02
N GLN A 11 -22.89 42.01 -7.67
CA GLN A 11 -22.74 40.57 -7.90
C GLN A 11 -21.55 40.27 -8.83
N GLN A 12 -21.34 41.07 -9.88
CA GLN A 12 -20.17 40.91 -10.76
C GLN A 12 -18.84 41.24 -10.06
N GLN A 13 -18.84 42.20 -9.13
CA GLN A 13 -17.67 42.50 -8.31
C GLN A 13 -17.36 41.34 -7.35
N LEU A 14 -18.39 40.73 -6.74
CA LEU A 14 -18.24 39.59 -5.83
C LEU A 14 -17.67 38.35 -6.55
N ILE A 15 -18.14 38.05 -7.76
CA ILE A 15 -17.62 36.94 -8.56
C ILE A 15 -16.15 37.19 -8.94
N ARG A 16 -15.80 38.44 -9.27
CA ARG A 16 -14.42 38.82 -9.59
C ARG A 16 -13.48 38.68 -8.39
N THR A 17 -13.95 39.01 -7.17
CA THR A 17 -13.16 38.86 -5.94
C THR A 17 -13.05 37.41 -5.47
N ILE A 18 -14.10 36.60 -5.66
CA ILE A 18 -14.06 35.16 -5.41
C ILE A 18 -13.06 34.49 -6.36
N SER A 19 -13.10 34.83 -7.65
CA SER A 19 -12.17 34.26 -8.66
C SER A 19 -10.70 34.62 -8.43
N CYS A 20 -10.38 35.74 -7.77
CA CYS A 20 -9.00 36.14 -7.44
C CYS A 20 -8.45 35.50 -6.16
N SER A 21 -9.28 34.83 -5.35
CA SER A 21 -8.87 34.28 -4.04
C SER A 21 -8.50 32.79 -4.09
N GLU A 22 -8.73 32.10 -5.21
CA GLU A 22 -8.43 30.67 -5.36
C GLU A 22 -7.05 30.39 -5.99
N GLU A 23 -6.29 31.41 -6.39
CA GLU A 23 -5.01 31.24 -7.09
C GLU A 23 -3.77 31.43 -6.21
N LYS A 24 -3.79 30.97 -4.94
CA LYS A 24 -2.57 30.71 -4.14
C LYS A 24 -2.71 29.49 -3.22
N LYS A 25 -2.90 28.32 -3.81
CA LYS A 25 -2.27 27.10 -3.28
C LYS A 25 -1.29 26.58 -4.30
N GLN A 26 -0.08 27.11 -4.19
CA GLN A 26 1.12 26.52 -4.71
C GLN A 26 1.30 25.17 -4.02
N VAL A 27 0.68 24.13 -4.58
CA VAL A 27 1.11 22.75 -4.33
C VAL A 27 2.43 22.63 -5.07
N LYS A 28 3.48 22.92 -4.31
CA LYS A 28 4.87 22.65 -4.62
C LYS A 28 4.95 21.22 -5.14
N GLY A 29 5.40 21.09 -6.37
CA GLY A 29 5.80 19.80 -6.92
C GLY A 29 6.81 19.18 -5.97
N GLU A 30 6.42 18.06 -5.39
CA GLU A 30 7.35 17.02 -5.01
C GLU A 30 7.25 16.00 -6.14
N GLU A 31 7.97 16.28 -7.23
CA GLU A 31 8.63 15.16 -7.91
C GLU A 31 9.58 14.58 -6.86
N GLY A 32 9.05 13.64 -6.09
CA GLY A 32 9.88 12.69 -5.39
C GLY A 32 10.56 11.87 -6.48
N SER A 33 11.72 12.34 -6.94
CA SER A 33 12.79 11.40 -7.20
C SER A 33 12.80 10.53 -5.95
N GLU A 34 12.36 9.27 -6.09
CA GLU A 34 12.58 8.24 -5.11
C GLU A 34 14.10 8.16 -4.99
N GLU A 35 14.68 9.07 -4.20
CA GLU A 35 15.98 8.90 -3.61
C GLU A 35 15.80 7.63 -2.82
N GLU A 36 16.24 6.57 -3.47
CA GLU A 36 16.36 5.25 -2.95
C GLU A 36 17.24 5.41 -1.71
N GLU A 37 16.60 5.75 -0.58
CA GLU A 37 17.27 6.11 0.66
C GLU A 37 18.21 4.96 0.97
N GLU A 38 19.50 5.20 0.71
CA GLU A 38 20.53 4.18 0.80
C GLU A 38 20.41 3.61 2.21
N LEU A 39 19.99 2.36 2.30
CA LEU A 39 19.62 1.75 3.56
C LEU A 39 20.84 1.90 4.47
N GLY A 40 20.72 2.69 5.55
CA GLY A 40 21.87 2.93 6.41
C GLY A 40 22.44 1.60 6.91
N ALA A 41 23.76 1.52 7.13
CA ALA A 41 24.47 0.26 7.44
C ALA A 41 23.80 -0.58 8.55
N VAL A 42 23.22 0.07 9.56
CA VAL A 42 22.49 -0.59 10.65
C VAL A 42 21.20 -1.26 10.15
N LYS A 43 20.48 -0.59 9.24
CA LYS A 43 19.24 -1.08 8.65
C LYS A 43 19.50 -2.24 7.69
N GLU A 44 20.54 -2.15 6.87
CA GLU A 44 20.98 -3.29 6.04
C GLU A 44 21.33 -4.50 6.90
N MET A 45 22.13 -4.30 7.96
CA MET A 45 22.48 -5.38 8.88
C MET A 45 21.23 -6.02 9.50
N MET A 46 20.27 -5.22 9.96
CA MET A 46 19.01 -5.71 10.51
C MET A 46 18.23 -6.56 9.49
N TYR A 47 18.14 -6.08 8.25
CA TYR A 47 17.45 -6.80 7.18
C TYR A 47 18.13 -8.12 6.82
N LEU A 48 19.46 -8.14 6.76
CA LEU A 48 20.23 -9.37 6.55
C LEU A 48 20.00 -10.39 7.67
N ILE A 49 20.04 -9.95 8.92
CA ILE A 49 19.78 -10.81 10.08
C ILE A 49 18.37 -11.41 9.99
N ALA A 50 17.38 -10.59 9.65
CA ALA A 50 15.99 -11.02 9.53
C ALA A 50 15.78 -12.03 8.39
N ALA A 51 16.44 -11.85 7.25
CA ALA A 51 16.35 -12.77 6.11
C ALA A 51 16.84 -14.18 6.41
N MET A 52 17.72 -14.32 7.41
CA MET A 52 18.28 -15.60 7.86
C MET A 52 17.49 -16.24 9.00
N GLN A 53 16.45 -15.59 9.53
CA GLN A 53 15.62 -16.17 10.58
C GLN A 53 14.54 -17.08 9.98
N PRO A 54 14.19 -18.21 10.63
CA PRO A 54 13.07 -19.03 10.20
C PRO A 54 11.76 -18.24 10.30
N ILE A 55 10.98 -18.24 9.22
CA ILE A 55 9.70 -17.54 9.15
C ILE A 55 8.57 -18.52 9.47
N ASP A 56 7.81 -18.25 10.54
CA ASP A 56 6.54 -18.93 10.80
C ASP A 56 5.38 -18.08 10.24
N ILE A 57 4.75 -18.56 9.16
CA ILE A 57 3.64 -17.90 8.46
C ILE A 57 2.27 -18.38 9.01
N GLY A 58 2.27 -19.26 10.02
CA GLY A 58 1.05 -19.83 10.56
C GLY A 58 0.13 -18.78 11.22
N PRO A 59 -1.19 -18.75 10.92
CA PRO A 59 -2.16 -17.92 11.64
C PRO A 59 -2.34 -18.33 13.12
N VAL A 60 -1.76 -19.46 13.53
CA VAL A 60 -1.99 -20.15 14.81
C VAL A 60 -1.27 -19.48 16.00
N THR A 61 -0.24 -18.66 15.79
CA THR A 61 0.56 -18.07 16.88
C THR A 61 0.17 -16.63 17.24
N LEU A 62 -0.87 -16.07 16.61
CA LEU A 62 -1.36 -14.73 16.87
C LEU A 62 -2.28 -14.73 18.11
N ALA A 63 -1.68 -14.65 19.31
CA ALA A 63 -2.44 -14.44 20.53
C ALA A 63 -3.33 -13.18 20.40
N LYS A 64 -4.64 -13.38 20.31
CA LYS A 64 -5.62 -12.29 20.30
C LYS A 64 -5.56 -11.62 21.67
N PRO A 65 -5.37 -10.28 21.76
CA PRO A 65 -5.44 -9.61 23.04
C PRO A 65 -6.84 -9.84 23.62
N LYS A 66 -6.90 -10.57 24.74
CA LYS A 66 -8.15 -10.92 25.42
C LYS A 66 -8.71 -9.68 26.10
N ARG A 67 -9.58 -8.96 25.40
CA ARG A 67 -10.34 -7.84 25.97
C ARG A 67 -11.60 -8.40 26.62
N GLU A 68 -11.46 -8.89 27.84
CA GLU A 68 -12.60 -9.22 28.70
C GLU A 68 -13.22 -7.90 29.21
N ASN A 69 -14.53 -7.74 29.03
CA ASN A 69 -15.36 -6.67 29.58
C ASN A 69 -15.56 -5.40 28.73
N ILE A 70 -16.08 -5.56 27.51
CA ILE A 70 -16.80 -4.46 26.83
C ILE A 70 -18.22 -4.97 26.57
N ARG A 71 -19.25 -4.23 27.02
CA ARG A 71 -20.65 -4.53 26.65
C ARG A 71 -20.75 -4.54 25.12
N VAL A 72 -20.92 -5.71 24.53
CA VAL A 72 -20.97 -5.90 23.08
C VAL A 72 -22.39 -5.70 22.59
N SER A 73 -22.58 -4.89 21.56
CA SER A 73 -23.86 -4.84 20.84
C SER A 73 -24.04 -6.11 20.00
N ASN A 74 -25.25 -6.68 20.03
CA ASN A 74 -25.66 -7.82 19.21
C ASN A 74 -26.25 -7.39 17.85
N ASP A 75 -26.25 -6.09 17.53
CA ASP A 75 -26.68 -5.59 16.23
C ASP A 75 -25.83 -6.22 15.10
N PRO A 76 -26.45 -6.91 14.12
CA PRO A 76 -25.74 -7.54 13.00
C PRO A 76 -24.75 -6.62 12.29
N HIS A 77 -25.08 -5.33 12.14
CA HIS A 77 -24.19 -4.37 11.48
C HIS A 77 -22.90 -4.12 12.29
N LEU A 78 -23.02 -3.98 13.61
CA LEU A 78 -21.87 -3.80 14.51
C LEU A 78 -21.03 -5.07 14.65
N VAL A 79 -21.67 -6.24 14.62
CA VAL A 79 -20.98 -7.55 14.59
C VAL A 79 -20.15 -7.70 13.31
N ALA A 80 -20.73 -7.41 12.14
CA ALA A 80 -20.02 -7.45 10.87
C ALA A 80 -18.83 -6.48 10.84
N ALA A 81 -19.04 -5.23 11.29
CA ALA A 81 -17.98 -4.23 11.37
C ALA A 81 -16.84 -4.66 12.32
N ARG A 82 -17.17 -5.28 13.46
CA ARG A 82 -16.19 -5.84 14.39
C ARG A 82 -15.37 -6.94 13.72
N HIS A 83 -16.02 -7.91 13.09
CA HIS A 83 -15.34 -9.02 12.43
C HIS A 83 -14.39 -8.51 11.33
N ARG A 84 -14.81 -7.49 10.56
CA ARG A 84 -13.94 -6.80 9.60
C ARG A 84 -12.69 -6.21 10.27
N ARG A 85 -12.87 -5.46 11.37
CA ARG A 85 -11.75 -4.86 12.13
C ARG A 85 -10.82 -5.92 12.72
N GLU A 86 -11.36 -7.03 13.20
CA GLU A 86 -10.57 -8.16 13.73
C GLU A 86 -9.69 -8.77 12.64
N ARG A 87 -10.25 -9.05 11.45
CA ARG A 87 -9.50 -9.56 10.30
C ARG A 87 -8.40 -8.60 9.84
N ILE A 88 -8.68 -7.30 9.80
CA ILE A 88 -7.66 -6.28 9.47
C ILE A 88 -6.54 -6.29 10.53
N SER A 89 -6.91 -6.25 11.81
CA SER A 89 -5.94 -6.23 12.91
C SER A 89 -5.07 -7.49 12.93
N GLU A 90 -5.65 -8.63 12.56
CA GLU A 90 -4.93 -9.90 12.42
C GLU A 90 -3.87 -9.84 11.33
N ARG A 91 -4.24 -9.35 10.14
CA ARG A 91 -3.30 -9.17 9.03
C ARG A 91 -2.18 -8.20 9.37
N ILE A 92 -2.49 -7.10 10.06
CA ILE A 92 -1.46 -6.15 10.54
C ILE A 92 -0.49 -6.85 11.50
N ARG A 93 -0.97 -7.67 12.45
CA ARG A 93 -0.10 -8.41 13.39
C ARG A 93 0.80 -9.45 12.71
N VAL A 94 0.33 -10.07 11.62
CA VAL A 94 1.18 -10.95 10.80
C VAL A 94 2.27 -10.11 10.14
N LEU A 95 1.88 -9.01 9.50
CA LEU A 95 2.82 -8.12 8.81
C LEU A 95 3.91 -7.62 9.76
N GLN A 96 3.56 -7.21 10.99
CA GLN A 96 4.51 -6.78 12.02
C GLN A 96 5.56 -7.84 12.40
N ARG A 97 5.27 -9.13 12.26
CA ARG A 97 6.21 -10.23 12.52
C ARG A 97 7.12 -10.52 11.34
N LEU A 98 6.61 -10.34 10.13
CA LEU A 98 7.36 -10.57 8.88
C LEU A 98 8.33 -9.43 8.57
N VAL A 99 8.02 -8.22 9.04
CA VAL A 99 8.80 -7.01 8.79
C VAL A 99 9.84 -6.80 9.90
N PRO A 100 11.13 -6.63 9.57
CA PRO A 100 12.15 -6.29 10.56
C PRO A 100 11.80 -4.99 11.30
N GLY A 101 11.71 -5.03 12.63
CA GLY A 101 11.32 -3.87 13.44
C GLY A 101 9.81 -3.56 13.50
N GLY A 102 8.96 -4.29 12.76
CA GLY A 102 7.53 -4.02 12.64
C GLY A 102 6.73 -4.08 13.96
N ALA A 103 7.22 -4.80 14.97
CA ALA A 103 6.56 -4.90 16.27
C ALA A 103 6.56 -3.59 17.08
N LYS A 104 7.47 -2.66 16.79
CA LYS A 104 7.68 -1.42 17.56
C LYS A 104 7.28 -0.15 16.78
N THR A 105 6.80 -0.30 15.56
CA THR A 105 6.48 0.81 14.66
C THR A 105 4.97 1.09 14.63
N ASP A 106 4.61 2.30 14.25
CA ASP A 106 3.22 2.71 14.03
C ASP A 106 2.63 2.07 12.76
N THR A 107 1.31 2.14 12.60
CA THR A 107 0.62 1.47 11.48
C THR A 107 1.06 1.96 10.11
N ALA A 108 1.39 3.25 9.94
CA ALA A 108 1.85 3.75 8.64
C ALA A 108 3.23 3.17 8.32
N SER A 109 4.15 3.22 9.29
CA SER A 109 5.48 2.61 9.16
C SER A 109 5.43 1.10 8.91
N VAL A 110 4.49 0.35 9.52
CA VAL A 110 4.28 -1.09 9.27
C VAL A 110 3.83 -1.38 7.84
N LEU A 111 3.22 -0.41 7.16
CA LEU A 111 2.80 -0.56 5.76
C LEU A 111 3.90 -0.14 4.78
N ASP A 112 4.72 0.86 5.14
CA ASP A 112 5.81 1.35 4.28
C ASP A 112 7.08 0.48 4.35
N GLU A 113 7.43 0.00 5.54
CA GLU A 113 8.64 -0.82 5.75
C GLU A 113 8.66 -2.14 4.97
N PRO A 114 7.55 -2.90 4.81
CA PRO A 114 7.54 -4.09 3.96
C PRO A 114 7.95 -3.80 2.52
N VAL A 115 7.55 -2.66 1.95
CA VAL A 115 7.94 -2.28 0.58
C VAL A 115 9.46 -2.15 0.50
N ARG A 116 10.07 -1.45 1.45
CA ARG A 116 11.54 -1.31 1.55
C ARG A 116 12.25 -2.64 1.76
N TYR A 117 11.74 -3.50 2.65
CA TYR A 117 12.33 -4.80 2.91
C TYR A 117 12.24 -5.74 1.71
N ILE A 118 11.13 -5.74 0.98
CA ILE A 118 10.99 -6.52 -0.27
C ILE A 118 11.94 -6.01 -1.34
N LYS A 119 12.06 -4.68 -1.53
CA LYS A 119 13.05 -4.09 -2.45
C LYS A 119 14.47 -4.54 -2.10
N PHE A 120 14.83 -4.52 -0.81
CA PHE A 120 16.11 -5.03 -0.33
C PHE A 120 16.32 -6.53 -0.65
N LEU A 121 15.35 -7.39 -0.33
CA LEU A 121 15.46 -8.83 -0.58
C LEU A 121 15.63 -9.12 -2.08
N LYS A 122 14.91 -8.41 -2.95
CA LYS A 122 15.07 -8.53 -4.41
C LYS A 122 16.50 -8.21 -4.84
N LYS A 123 17.08 -7.10 -4.37
CA LYS A 123 18.48 -6.73 -4.66
C LYS A 123 19.45 -7.82 -4.21
N GLN A 124 19.24 -8.39 -3.02
CA GLN A 124 20.09 -9.45 -2.50
C GLN A 124 20.02 -10.73 -3.34
N VAL A 125 18.82 -11.12 -3.79
CA VAL A 125 18.64 -12.27 -4.68
C VAL A 125 19.36 -12.06 -6.01
N ILE A 126 19.22 -10.87 -6.63
CA ILE A 126 19.89 -10.53 -7.89
C ILE A 126 21.42 -10.61 -7.72
N LYS A 127 21.96 -10.03 -6.64
CA LYS A 127 23.40 -10.07 -6.35
C LYS A 127 23.93 -11.50 -6.24
N LEU A 128 23.18 -12.38 -5.56
CA LEU A 128 23.55 -13.79 -5.40
C LEU A 128 23.50 -14.53 -6.75
N GLN A 129 22.47 -14.31 -7.55
CA GLN A 129 22.33 -14.91 -8.89
C GLN A 129 23.44 -14.50 -9.84
N LEU A 130 23.88 -13.24 -9.81
CA LEU A 130 25.00 -12.76 -10.63
C LEU A 130 26.34 -13.35 -10.19
N SER A 131 26.49 -13.65 -8.89
CA SER A 131 27.70 -14.29 -8.35
C SER A 131 27.77 -15.80 -8.59
N ASP A 132 26.63 -16.46 -8.81
CA ASP A 132 26.54 -17.90 -9.04
C ASP A 132 26.38 -18.21 -10.53
N GLN A 133 27.52 -18.38 -11.23
CA GLN A 133 27.57 -18.64 -12.67
C GLN A 133 27.05 -20.04 -13.09
N ASN A 134 26.71 -20.93 -12.14
CA ASN A 134 26.31 -22.32 -12.40
C ASN A 134 24.89 -22.69 -11.95
N SER A 135 24.12 -21.73 -11.42
CA SER A 135 22.74 -22.01 -11.02
C SER A 135 21.80 -21.97 -12.23
N PRO A 136 20.90 -22.95 -12.42
CA PRO A 136 19.85 -22.84 -13.44
C PRO A 136 19.08 -21.57 -13.13
N ARG A 137 19.21 -20.58 -14.03
CA ARG A 137 18.59 -19.26 -13.91
C ARG A 137 17.13 -19.45 -13.52
N ILE A 138 16.82 -19.31 -12.22
CA ILE A 138 15.48 -18.92 -11.81
C ILE A 138 15.37 -17.51 -12.37
N ALA A 139 14.82 -17.42 -13.58
CA ALA A 139 14.43 -16.16 -14.18
C ALA A 139 13.31 -15.62 -13.29
N VAL A 140 13.70 -15.01 -12.17
CA VAL A 140 12.82 -14.11 -11.45
C VAL A 140 12.62 -13.00 -12.48
N PRO A 141 11.43 -12.88 -13.09
CA PRO A 141 11.19 -11.78 -14.01
C PRO A 141 11.60 -10.53 -13.27
N ILE A 142 12.37 -9.66 -13.91
CA ILE A 142 12.67 -8.34 -13.38
C ILE A 142 11.31 -7.67 -13.23
N ILE A 143 10.77 -7.72 -12.01
CA ILE A 143 9.56 -7.01 -11.63
C ILE A 143 10.03 -5.57 -11.58
N ASN A 144 9.98 -4.91 -12.74
CA ASN A 144 10.09 -3.47 -12.85
C ASN A 144 9.16 -2.86 -11.80
N ASP A 145 9.63 -1.86 -11.07
CA ASP A 145 8.92 -1.19 -9.97
C ASP A 145 7.60 -0.51 -10.38
N GLU A 146 7.16 -0.69 -11.63
CA GLU A 146 5.93 -0.16 -12.19
C GLU A 146 4.74 -1.08 -11.90
N TYR A 147 4.36 -1.20 -10.62
CA TYR A 147 2.96 -1.49 -10.29
C TYR A 147 2.14 -0.20 -10.42
N HIS A 148 2.12 0.39 -11.62
CA HIS A 148 1.13 1.41 -11.94
C HIS A 148 -0.22 0.69 -11.96
N TRP A 149 -0.96 0.75 -10.86
CA TRP A 149 -2.36 0.37 -10.83
C TRP A 149 -3.09 1.25 -11.83
N HIS A 150 -3.19 0.80 -13.08
CA HIS A 150 -3.95 1.47 -14.11
C HIS A 150 -5.42 1.40 -13.68
N VAL A 151 -5.90 2.46 -13.04
CA VAL A 151 -7.31 2.69 -12.79
C VAL A 151 -7.86 3.22 -14.11
N PRO A 152 -8.69 2.46 -14.85
CA PRO A 152 -9.26 2.95 -16.09
C PRO A 152 -10.05 4.22 -15.78
N SER A 153 -9.68 5.32 -16.43
CA SER A 153 -10.43 6.57 -16.35
C SER A 153 -11.90 6.30 -16.71
N SER A 154 -12.79 6.95 -15.98
CA SER A 154 -14.17 6.54 -15.65
C SER A 154 -15.19 6.50 -16.80
N GLU A 155 -14.81 6.13 -18.01
CA GLU A 155 -15.75 6.17 -19.15
C GLU A 155 -16.24 4.81 -19.64
N ASN A 156 -15.67 3.66 -19.19
CA ASN A 156 -16.17 2.34 -19.60
C ASN A 156 -16.28 1.33 -18.45
N ASN A 157 -17.53 1.10 -18.05
CA ASN A 157 -18.14 -0.03 -17.33
C ASN A 157 -17.23 -1.04 -16.59
N ILE A 158 -17.48 -1.21 -15.28
CA ILE A 158 -16.91 -2.24 -14.37
C ILE A 158 -16.91 -3.66 -14.97
N PHE A 159 -17.81 -3.93 -15.91
CA PHE A 159 -17.90 -5.20 -16.64
C PHE A 159 -16.59 -5.55 -17.39
N THR A 160 -15.94 -4.58 -18.03
CA THR A 160 -14.71 -4.80 -18.81
C THR A 160 -13.49 -5.13 -17.92
N PHE A 161 -13.51 -4.71 -16.66
CA PHE A 161 -12.45 -5.01 -15.69
C PHE A 161 -12.42 -6.49 -15.26
N MET A 162 -13.58 -7.16 -15.22
CA MET A 162 -13.64 -8.60 -14.94
C MET A 162 -13.30 -9.45 -16.17
N GLU A 163 -13.53 -8.93 -17.38
CA GLU A 163 -13.34 -9.66 -18.64
C GLU A 163 -11.87 -9.64 -19.12
N THR A 164 -11.08 -8.65 -18.69
CA THR A 164 -9.65 -8.53 -19.03
C THR A 164 -8.71 -9.04 -17.95
N MET A 165 -9.22 -9.78 -16.96
CA MET A 165 -8.38 -10.40 -15.93
C MET A 165 -7.45 -11.46 -16.57
N PRO A 166 -6.13 -11.44 -16.29
CA PRO A 166 -5.27 -12.56 -16.65
C PRO A 166 -5.78 -13.80 -15.91
N PRO A 167 -5.83 -14.98 -16.56
CA PRO A 167 -6.31 -16.20 -15.93
C PRO A 167 -5.51 -16.47 -14.66
N SER A 168 -6.21 -16.74 -13.56
CA SER A 168 -5.61 -17.19 -12.32
C SER A 168 -4.76 -18.45 -12.58
N THR A 169 -3.64 -18.56 -11.88
CA THR A 169 -2.62 -19.60 -12.06
C THR A 169 -3.10 -21.02 -11.70
N GLU A 170 -4.40 -21.25 -11.52
CA GLU A 170 -4.97 -22.59 -11.32
C GLU A 170 -5.19 -23.38 -12.61
N ASP A 171 -5.17 -22.76 -13.80
CA ASP A 171 -5.43 -23.46 -15.07
C ASP A 171 -4.18 -23.89 -15.86
N TYR A 172 -2.97 -23.64 -15.35
CA TYR A 172 -1.75 -24.23 -15.93
C TYR A 172 -1.50 -25.63 -15.35
N TYR A 173 -2.37 -26.58 -15.70
CA TYR A 173 -2.09 -28.00 -15.59
C TYR A 173 -1.08 -28.36 -16.70
N ILE A 174 0.15 -28.70 -16.33
CA ILE A 174 1.15 -29.29 -17.25
C ILE A 174 1.05 -30.81 -17.05
N PRO A 175 0.46 -31.58 -17.99
CA PRO A 175 0.57 -33.03 -17.97
C PRO A 175 2.01 -33.44 -18.33
N SER A 176 2.49 -34.49 -17.66
CA SER A 176 3.81 -35.12 -17.85
C SER A 176 4.04 -35.66 -19.26
#